data_AF-A0AAV1EQU0-F1
#
_entry.id   AF-A0AAV1EQU0-F1
#
_cell.length_a   1.000
_cell.length_b   1.000
_cell.length_c   1.000
_cell.angle_alpha   90.00
_cell.angle_beta   90.00
_cell.angle_gamma   90.00
#
_symmetry.space_group_name_H-M   'P 1'
#
loop_
_entity.id
_entity.type
_entity.pdbx_description
1 polymer ?
#
loop_
_entity_poly.entity_id
_entity_poly.type
_entity_poly.pdbx_seq_one_letter_code
_entity_poly.pdbx_strand_id
1 'polypeptide(L)'
;MLGDGTTVCCETGELVDKDDGLKSEQLQGFKQGGEAGLSLTPSSRFLQAELELNVLLSRLSFTEPVRYIYNPLEYAWETHRCYVERYCQSGQSILFLGMNPGPFGMAQTGVPFGEVRSVVDWLKITGEVGHPPNEHPKRQIRGLACTQSEVSGARFWGFFKKLCGEPEKFFKHCFVHNLCPLIFMSASGKNLTPPELPVGEREKLLALCDITLCKVVEALGVSMVIGVGRVAEQRARRALTAAGVSVRVESIMHPSPRNPKANKGWEGEARTRLTELGVISLLSMSNNMMKNHKENE
;
A
#
# COMPACT_ATOMS: atom_id res chain seq x y z
N MET A 1 74.72 2.15 1.11
CA MET A 1 73.36 1.82 1.58
C MET A 1 72.59 1.33 0.36
N LEU A 2 71.74 0.32 0.51
CA LEU A 2 70.91 -0.28 -0.55
C LEU A 2 69.99 0.82 -1.15
N GLY A 3 69.71 0.96 -2.45
CA GLY A 3 69.65 0.01 -3.57
C GLY A 3 68.22 -0.55 -3.71
N ASP A 4 67.57 -0.80 -4.86
CA ASP A 4 67.74 -0.53 -6.31
C ASP A 4 66.32 -0.73 -6.96
N GLY A 5 65.96 -0.43 -8.22
CA GLY A 5 66.66 0.14 -9.38
C GLY A 5 65.78 0.14 -10.65
N THR A 6 66.04 1.09 -11.57
CA THR A 6 66.22 0.85 -13.02
C THR A 6 65.13 0.14 -13.86
N THR A 7 64.44 0.94 -14.70
CA THR A 7 64.21 0.80 -16.16
C THR A 7 63.91 -0.56 -16.81
N VAL A 8 62.90 -0.60 -17.72
CA VAL A 8 63.00 -1.11 -19.13
C VAL A 8 61.70 -0.84 -19.91
N CYS A 9 61.83 -0.53 -21.21
CA CYS A 9 60.75 -0.49 -22.21
C CYS A 9 61.06 -1.48 -23.35
N CYS A 10 60.04 -2.18 -23.87
CA CYS A 10 59.92 -2.82 -25.20
C CYS A 10 58.47 -3.35 -25.29
N GLU A 11 57.64 -2.95 -26.26
CA GLU A 11 57.53 -3.40 -27.67
C GLU A 11 56.55 -4.57 -27.93
N THR A 12 55.59 -4.26 -28.80
CA THR A 12 54.82 -5.10 -29.75
C THR A 12 54.46 -6.57 -29.45
N GLY A 13 53.15 -6.85 -29.48
CA GLY A 13 52.55 -8.17 -29.70
C GLY A 13 51.11 -8.00 -30.20
N GLU A 14 50.77 -8.64 -31.32
CA GLU A 14 49.54 -8.41 -32.09
C GLU A 14 48.55 -9.61 -31.97
N LEU A 15 47.31 -9.40 -32.45
CA LEU A 15 46.35 -10.40 -32.97
C LEU A 15 45.10 -10.82 -32.13
N VAL A 16 43.95 -10.50 -32.77
CA VAL A 16 42.72 -11.33 -32.98
C VAL A 16 41.51 -11.15 -32.05
N ASP A 17 40.46 -10.56 -32.65
CA ASP A 17 39.05 -10.67 -32.27
C ASP A 17 38.56 -12.12 -32.21
N LYS A 18 37.68 -12.42 -31.25
CA LYS A 18 36.53 -13.32 -31.48
C LYS A 18 35.42 -13.16 -30.46
N ASP A 19 34.26 -12.80 -30.98
CA ASP A 19 32.95 -12.97 -30.36
C ASP A 19 32.62 -14.46 -30.24
N ASP A 20 32.07 -14.90 -29.10
CA ASP A 20 31.41 -16.19 -28.97
C ASP A 20 30.51 -16.21 -27.71
N GLY A 21 29.19 -16.33 -27.92
CA GLY A 21 28.19 -16.28 -26.86
C GLY A 21 28.10 -17.56 -26.03
N LEU A 22 28.20 -17.45 -24.70
CA LEU A 22 28.03 -18.60 -23.81
C LEU A 22 26.54 -18.91 -23.56
N LYS A 23 26.16 -20.16 -23.82
CA LYS A 23 24.77 -20.64 -23.84
C LYS A 23 24.19 -20.84 -22.44
N SER A 24 22.88 -20.63 -22.34
CA SER A 24 22.05 -20.90 -21.16
C SER A 24 21.77 -22.39 -20.99
N GLU A 25 22.74 -23.17 -20.48
CA GLU A 25 22.52 -24.63 -20.33
C GLU A 25 23.38 -25.28 -19.23
N GLN A 26 23.30 -24.79 -17.98
CA GLN A 26 23.84 -25.51 -16.81
C GLN A 26 23.28 -25.02 -15.46
N LEU A 27 21.98 -25.23 -15.20
CA LEU A 27 21.38 -25.14 -13.85
C LEU A 27 20.02 -25.86 -13.74
N GLN A 28 20.00 -27.14 -14.13
CA GLN A 28 18.94 -28.08 -13.75
C GLN A 28 19.55 -29.16 -12.85
N GLY A 29 19.17 -29.23 -11.57
CA GLY A 29 19.89 -30.14 -10.66
C GLY A 29 19.47 -30.21 -9.19
N PHE A 30 18.38 -29.58 -8.74
CA PHE A 30 17.84 -29.83 -7.39
C PHE A 30 16.36 -30.15 -7.44
N LYS A 31 16.04 -31.45 -7.41
CA LYS A 31 14.70 -31.94 -7.06
C LYS A 31 14.51 -31.77 -5.55
N GLN A 32 13.70 -30.79 -5.13
CA GLN A 32 13.15 -30.85 -3.77
C GLN A 32 12.08 -31.94 -3.71
N GLY A 33 12.20 -32.82 -2.71
CA GLY A 33 11.18 -33.79 -2.37
C GLY A 33 9.93 -33.11 -1.83
N GLY A 34 8.78 -33.77 -1.95
CA GLY A 34 7.50 -33.17 -1.61
C GLY A 34 7.31 -32.94 -0.11
N GLU A 35 7.18 -31.68 0.28
CA GLU A 35 6.10 -31.30 1.20
C GLU A 35 4.87 -30.96 0.35
N ALA A 36 3.67 -31.33 0.81
CA ALA A 36 2.44 -30.94 0.14
C ALA A 36 2.24 -29.43 0.32
N GLY A 37 2.63 -28.65 -0.68
CA GLY A 37 2.70 -27.19 -0.61
C GLY A 37 1.37 -26.56 -0.17
N LEU A 38 1.33 -26.10 1.08
CA LEU A 38 0.23 -25.30 1.61
C LEU A 38 0.14 -24.02 0.77
N SER A 39 -0.94 -23.92 -0.02
CA SER A 39 -1.22 -22.71 -0.78
C SER A 39 -1.40 -21.53 0.18
N LEU A 40 -0.47 -20.58 0.14
CA LEU A 40 -0.48 -19.40 1.00
C LEU A 40 -1.74 -18.57 0.73
N THR A 41 -2.50 -18.28 1.80
CA THR A 41 -3.69 -17.44 1.74
C THR A 41 -3.39 -16.05 1.15
N PRO A 42 -4.37 -15.37 0.53
CA PRO A 42 -4.21 -13.97 0.11
C PRO A 42 -3.64 -13.07 1.22
N SER A 43 -4.14 -13.21 2.45
CA SER A 43 -3.65 -12.48 3.63
C SER A 43 -2.18 -12.74 3.95
N SER A 44 -1.71 -14.00 3.92
CA SER A 44 -0.31 -14.32 4.20
C SER A 44 0.64 -13.83 3.10
N ARG A 45 0.25 -13.96 1.82
CA ARG A 45 1.02 -13.39 0.69
C ARG A 45 1.09 -11.86 0.74
N PHE A 46 -0.01 -11.20 1.14
CA PHE A 46 -0.09 -9.76 1.31
C PHE A 46 0.85 -9.26 2.43
N LEU A 47 0.75 -9.83 3.63
CA LEU A 47 1.60 -9.47 4.78
C LEU A 47 3.08 -9.74 4.49
N GLN A 48 3.40 -10.83 3.79
CA GLN A 48 4.77 -11.13 3.37
C GLN A 48 5.35 -10.05 2.43
N ALA A 49 4.55 -9.57 1.46
CA ALA A 49 4.95 -8.48 0.57
C ALA A 49 5.20 -7.16 1.32
N GLU A 50 4.41 -6.85 2.35
CA GLU A 50 4.60 -5.67 3.21
C GLU A 50 5.84 -5.79 4.12
N LEU A 51 6.11 -6.98 4.68
CA LEU A 51 7.33 -7.22 5.45
C LEU A 51 8.59 -7.07 4.58
N GLU A 52 8.56 -7.59 3.35
CA GLU A 52 9.64 -7.39 2.37
C GLU A 52 9.82 -5.90 2.03
N LEU A 53 8.72 -5.16 1.84
CA LEU A 53 8.78 -3.72 1.63
C LEU A 53 9.41 -2.99 2.82
N ASN A 54 9.05 -3.31 4.06
CA ASN A 54 9.65 -2.71 5.27
C ASN A 54 11.18 -2.93 5.31
N VAL A 55 11.66 -4.13 4.98
CA VAL A 55 13.11 -4.45 4.92
C VAL A 55 13.85 -3.66 3.84
N LEU A 56 13.17 -3.28 2.74
CA LEU A 56 13.73 -2.45 1.67
C LEU A 56 13.67 -0.95 2.01
N LEU A 57 12.57 -0.49 2.63
CA LEU A 57 12.35 0.91 3.03
C LEU A 57 13.28 1.36 4.16
N SER A 58 13.58 0.49 5.13
CA SER A 58 14.52 0.78 6.23
C SER A 58 15.95 1.06 5.77
N ARG A 59 16.29 0.75 4.51
CA ARG A 59 17.59 1.05 3.87
C ARG A 59 17.61 2.40 3.16
N LEU A 60 16.46 3.08 3.03
CA LEU A 60 16.41 4.41 2.44
C LEU A 60 16.82 5.47 3.46
N SER A 61 17.48 6.52 2.98
CA SER A 61 17.75 7.74 3.72
C SER A 61 17.07 8.91 3.00
N PHE A 62 16.57 9.86 3.78
CA PHE A 62 15.86 11.03 3.28
C PHE A 62 16.52 12.29 3.84
N THR A 63 16.70 13.31 3.00
CA THR A 63 17.32 14.58 3.36
C THR A 63 16.26 15.64 3.68
N GLU A 64 16.70 16.85 4.05
CA GLU A 64 15.80 17.98 4.27
C GLU A 64 14.89 18.19 3.04
N PRO A 65 13.57 18.41 3.24
CA PRO A 65 12.93 18.85 4.48
C PRO A 65 12.44 17.72 5.42
N VAL A 66 12.81 16.45 5.19
CA VAL A 66 12.38 15.33 6.05
C VAL A 66 13.18 15.29 7.34
N ARG A 67 12.49 15.31 8.49
CA ARG A 67 13.11 15.19 9.83
C ARG A 67 12.58 14.02 10.65
N TYR A 68 11.34 13.62 10.44
CA TYR A 68 10.71 12.47 11.11
C TYR A 68 10.04 11.58 10.07
N ILE A 69 10.21 10.27 10.24
CA ILE A 69 9.64 9.22 9.39
C ILE A 69 9.02 8.20 10.33
N TYR A 70 7.73 7.90 10.18
CA TYR A 70 7.10 6.81 10.93
C TYR A 70 6.67 5.71 9.96
N ASN A 71 6.85 4.45 10.36
CA ASN A 71 6.33 3.27 9.67
C ASN A 71 5.26 2.55 10.54
N PRO A 72 3.96 2.80 10.36
CA PRO A 72 2.91 2.09 11.09
C PRO A 72 2.89 0.59 10.84
N LEU A 73 3.51 0.08 9.75
CA LEU A 73 3.67 -1.36 9.55
C LEU A 73 4.76 -2.00 10.43
N GLU A 74 5.43 -1.21 11.27
CA GLU A 74 6.32 -1.69 12.34
C GLU A 74 5.62 -1.54 13.70
N TYR A 75 5.32 -0.30 14.12
CA TYR A 75 4.82 -0.06 15.49
C TYR A 75 3.31 -0.27 15.67
N ALA A 76 2.52 -0.33 14.60
CA ALA A 76 1.09 -0.67 14.62
C ALA A 76 0.82 -2.00 13.90
N TRP A 77 1.82 -2.91 13.91
CA TRP A 77 1.74 -4.18 13.18
C TRP A 77 0.61 -5.08 13.66
N GLU A 78 0.30 -5.13 14.96
CA GLU A 78 -0.77 -6.01 15.46
C GLU A 78 -2.16 -5.61 14.93
N THR A 79 -2.51 -4.33 15.01
CA THR A 79 -3.78 -3.82 14.49
C THR A 79 -3.84 -3.90 12.96
N HIS A 80 -2.71 -3.68 12.28
CA HIS A 80 -2.62 -3.86 10.84
C HIS A 80 -2.82 -5.33 10.44
N ARG A 81 -2.10 -6.26 11.08
CA ARG A 81 -2.22 -7.70 10.86
C ARG A 81 -3.64 -8.19 11.16
N CYS A 82 -4.26 -7.74 12.25
CA CYS A 82 -5.66 -8.00 12.58
C CYS A 82 -6.60 -7.56 11.43
N TYR A 83 -6.36 -6.39 10.84
CA TYR A 83 -7.11 -5.92 9.67
C TYR A 83 -6.92 -6.81 8.43
N VAL A 84 -5.68 -7.17 8.09
CA VAL A 84 -5.39 -8.00 6.91
C VAL A 84 -5.89 -9.43 7.10
N GLU A 85 -5.62 -10.09 8.23
CA GLU A 85 -6.07 -11.47 8.47
C GLU A 85 -7.60 -11.59 8.51
N ARG A 86 -8.29 -10.55 9.01
CA ARG A 86 -9.75 -10.49 9.03
C ARG A 86 -10.35 -10.27 7.63
N TYR A 87 -9.79 -9.34 6.86
CA TYR A 87 -10.46 -8.78 5.68
C TYR A 87 -9.77 -9.00 4.33
N CYS A 88 -8.53 -9.50 4.27
CA CYS A 88 -7.86 -9.87 3.01
C CYS A 88 -8.21 -11.32 2.66
N GLN A 89 -9.27 -11.49 1.87
CA GLN A 89 -9.89 -12.80 1.58
C GLN A 89 -9.93 -13.04 0.06
N SER A 90 -9.92 -14.31 -0.35
CA SER A 90 -10.06 -14.69 -1.76
C SER A 90 -11.40 -14.27 -2.35
N GLY A 91 -11.41 -13.85 -3.63
CA GLY A 91 -12.63 -13.45 -4.35
C GLY A 91 -12.88 -11.94 -4.40
N GLN A 92 -12.03 -11.15 -3.74
CA GLN A 92 -12.00 -9.70 -3.89
C GLN A 92 -11.66 -9.31 -5.33
N SER A 93 -12.44 -8.39 -5.90
CA SER A 93 -12.30 -7.93 -7.29
C SER A 93 -11.74 -6.52 -7.41
N ILE A 94 -11.79 -5.73 -6.33
CA ILE A 94 -11.45 -4.30 -6.32
C ILE A 94 -10.47 -3.99 -5.20
N LEU A 95 -9.38 -3.29 -5.52
CA LEU A 95 -8.49 -2.68 -4.53
C LEU A 95 -8.63 -1.15 -4.55
N PHE A 96 -9.05 -0.57 -3.43
CA PHE A 96 -8.94 0.88 -3.22
C PHE A 96 -7.52 1.22 -2.74
N LEU A 97 -6.84 2.10 -3.47
CA LEU A 97 -5.45 2.48 -3.19
C LEU A 97 -5.37 3.94 -2.75
N GLY A 98 -5.00 4.17 -1.49
CA GLY A 98 -4.58 5.48 -1.00
C GLY A 98 -3.11 5.77 -1.32
N MET A 99 -2.66 6.99 -1.01
CA MET A 99 -1.27 7.41 -1.25
C MET A 99 -0.34 6.95 -0.14
N ASN A 100 -0.55 7.43 1.09
CA ASN A 100 0.22 7.10 2.28
C ASN A 100 -0.57 7.46 3.55
N PRO A 101 -0.15 7.04 4.76
CA PRO A 101 -0.84 7.38 6.01
C PRO A 101 -1.02 8.88 6.23
N GLY A 102 -2.20 9.25 6.76
CA GLY A 102 -2.37 10.51 7.46
C GLY A 102 -2.06 10.37 8.97
N PRO A 103 -1.75 11.49 9.66
CA PRO A 103 -1.20 11.49 11.01
C PRO A 103 -2.17 11.09 12.13
N PHE A 104 -3.48 11.04 11.83
CA PHE A 104 -4.53 10.73 12.81
C PHE A 104 -5.42 9.54 12.40
N GLY A 105 -5.16 8.96 11.22
CA GLY A 105 -5.75 7.71 10.75
C GLY A 105 -4.75 6.57 10.84
N MET A 106 -4.27 6.07 9.70
CA MET A 106 -3.38 4.90 9.63
C MET A 106 -2.10 5.03 10.48
N ALA A 107 -1.55 6.23 10.68
CA ALA A 107 -0.40 6.41 11.56
C ALA A 107 -0.70 6.11 13.04
N GLN A 108 -1.97 6.15 13.46
CA GLN A 108 -2.43 5.82 14.82
C GLN A 108 -2.98 4.40 14.93
N THR A 109 -3.45 3.81 13.83
CA THR A 109 -4.28 2.59 13.86
C THR A 109 -3.73 1.42 13.05
N GLY A 110 -2.70 1.62 12.22
CA GLY A 110 -2.22 0.62 11.26
C GLY A 110 -3.16 0.39 10.06
N VAL A 111 -4.41 0.85 10.09
CA VAL A 111 -5.41 0.57 9.05
C VAL A 111 -5.45 1.68 7.98
N PRO A 112 -5.45 1.37 6.68
CA PRO A 112 -5.62 2.35 5.60
C PRO A 112 -6.88 3.20 5.77
N PHE A 113 -6.77 4.53 5.59
CA PHE A 113 -7.83 5.49 5.91
C PHE A 113 -8.39 5.34 7.35
N GLY A 114 -7.64 4.71 8.26
CA GLY A 114 -8.14 4.18 9.52
C GLY A 114 -8.36 5.22 10.61
N GLU A 115 -9.38 6.04 10.46
CA GLU A 115 -9.90 6.89 11.53
C GLU A 115 -10.38 6.03 12.71
N VAL A 116 -10.00 6.42 13.93
CA VAL A 116 -10.08 5.55 15.13
C VAL A 116 -11.47 4.97 15.38
N ARG A 117 -12.54 5.79 15.33
CA ARG A 117 -13.91 5.30 15.55
C ARG A 117 -14.35 4.33 14.46
N SER A 118 -13.99 4.62 13.21
CA SER A 118 -14.25 3.72 12.09
C SER A 118 -13.55 2.37 12.26
N VAL A 119 -12.30 2.39 12.73
CA VAL A 119 -11.47 1.19 12.98
C VAL A 119 -11.99 0.34 14.15
N VAL A 120 -12.30 0.98 15.29
CA VAL A 120 -12.74 0.29 16.51
C VAL A 120 -14.23 -0.08 16.44
N ASP A 121 -15.10 0.88 16.13
CA ASP A 121 -16.55 0.70 16.27
C ASP A 121 -17.17 -0.06 15.09
N TRP A 122 -16.57 0.00 13.89
CA TRP A 122 -17.12 -0.61 12.68
C TRP A 122 -16.26 -1.73 12.11
N LEU A 123 -14.96 -1.50 11.86
CA LEU A 123 -14.05 -2.55 11.38
C LEU A 123 -13.68 -3.58 12.48
N LYS A 124 -14.00 -3.30 13.75
CA LYS A 124 -13.76 -4.18 14.90
C LYS A 124 -12.30 -4.67 15.00
N ILE A 125 -11.36 -3.77 14.71
CA ILE A 125 -9.92 -4.06 14.79
C ILE A 125 -9.42 -3.79 16.20
N THR A 126 -8.60 -4.72 16.71
CA THR A 126 -7.98 -4.70 18.03
C THR A 126 -6.51 -5.06 17.93
N GLY A 127 -5.72 -4.71 18.93
CA GLY A 127 -4.28 -4.98 19.01
C GLY A 127 -3.56 -3.83 19.70
N GLU A 128 -2.30 -4.05 20.09
CA GLU A 128 -1.46 -3.00 20.63
C GLU A 128 -0.88 -2.11 19.51
N VAL A 129 -0.59 -0.87 19.87
CA VAL A 129 0.10 0.10 19.00
C VAL A 129 1.21 0.74 19.83
N GLY A 130 2.45 0.45 19.45
CA GLY A 130 3.65 1.05 20.01
C GLY A 130 3.97 2.42 19.41
N HIS A 131 5.24 2.79 19.46
CA HIS A 131 5.73 4.10 19.03
C HIS A 131 6.86 3.98 17.99
N PRO A 132 6.97 4.92 17.03
CA PRO A 132 8.16 5.04 16.19
C PRO A 132 9.37 5.51 17.03
N PRO A 133 10.62 5.19 16.64
CA PRO A 133 11.81 5.46 17.47
C PRO A 133 12.10 6.93 17.81
N ASN A 134 11.54 7.87 17.03
CA ASN A 134 11.72 9.31 17.21
C ASN A 134 10.41 10.03 16.88
N GLU A 135 9.63 10.40 17.90
CA GLU A 135 8.37 11.13 17.72
C GLU A 135 8.56 12.65 17.69
N HIS A 136 7.89 13.32 16.76
CA HIS A 136 7.73 14.77 16.82
C HIS A 136 6.64 15.13 17.86
N PRO A 137 6.87 16.06 18.82
CA PRO A 137 5.94 16.32 19.93
C PRO A 137 4.49 16.68 19.55
N LYS A 138 4.25 17.28 18.37
CA LYS A 138 2.89 17.60 17.88
C LYS A 138 2.22 16.43 17.10
N ARG A 139 2.86 15.27 17.07
CA ARG A 139 2.54 14.09 16.23
C ARG A 139 2.83 12.79 16.98
N GLN A 140 2.53 12.77 18.27
CA GLN A 140 2.64 11.56 19.08
C GLN A 140 1.68 10.48 18.59
N ILE A 141 2.10 9.22 18.67
CA ILE A 141 1.22 8.08 18.49
C ILE A 141 0.51 7.82 19.83
N ARG A 142 -0.81 7.66 19.77
CA ARG A 142 -1.69 7.36 20.90
C ARG A 142 -2.52 6.10 20.65
N GLY A 143 -2.18 5.35 19.61
CA GLY A 143 -2.87 4.13 19.21
C GLY A 143 -4.37 4.34 18.96
N LEU A 144 -5.13 3.30 19.31
CA LEU A 144 -6.60 3.31 19.31
C LEU A 144 -7.22 4.26 20.36
N ALA A 145 -6.42 4.90 21.21
CA ALA A 145 -6.85 5.94 22.16
C ALA A 145 -6.66 7.38 21.63
N CYS A 146 -6.26 7.56 20.37
CA CYS A 146 -6.17 8.90 19.77
C CYS A 146 -7.56 9.54 19.63
N THR A 147 -7.72 10.74 20.21
CA THR A 147 -8.99 11.49 20.20
C THR A 147 -9.20 12.39 18.98
N GLN A 148 -8.18 12.53 18.12
CA GLN A 148 -8.27 13.33 16.89
C GLN A 148 -8.81 12.47 15.74
N SER A 149 -9.90 12.93 15.11
CA SER A 149 -10.52 12.21 13.98
C SER A 149 -9.89 12.64 12.65
N GLU A 150 -9.44 11.66 11.86
CA GLU A 150 -8.96 11.92 10.50
C GLU A 150 -10.13 12.07 9.53
N VAL A 151 -10.44 13.31 9.13
CA VAL A 151 -11.56 13.65 8.24
C VAL A 151 -11.56 12.85 6.93
N SER A 152 -10.40 12.55 6.35
CA SER A 152 -10.29 11.71 5.15
C SER A 152 -10.82 10.29 5.42
N GLY A 153 -10.43 9.69 6.54
CA GLY A 153 -10.83 8.36 6.95
C GLY A 153 -12.29 8.26 7.38
N ALA A 154 -12.74 9.21 8.20
CA ALA A 154 -14.14 9.31 8.63
C ALA A 154 -15.11 9.42 7.43
N ARG A 155 -14.74 10.19 6.39
CA ARG A 155 -15.51 10.26 5.14
C ARG A 155 -15.48 8.94 4.38
N PHE A 156 -14.29 8.35 4.18
CA PHE A 156 -14.12 7.12 3.41
C PHE A 156 -14.88 5.94 4.03
N TRP A 157 -14.61 5.61 5.30
CA TRP A 157 -15.26 4.49 5.97
C TRP A 157 -16.71 4.80 6.36
N GLY A 158 -17.03 6.06 6.69
CA GLY A 158 -18.42 6.48 6.93
C GLY A 158 -19.33 6.28 5.71
N PHE A 159 -18.83 6.51 4.49
CA PHE A 159 -19.55 6.21 3.26
C PHE A 159 -19.82 4.72 3.07
N PHE A 160 -18.80 3.86 3.22
CA PHE A 160 -18.99 2.42 3.06
C PHE A 160 -19.83 1.80 4.19
N LYS A 161 -19.72 2.31 5.42
CA LYS A 161 -20.63 1.97 6.54
C LYS A 161 -22.09 2.27 6.20
N LYS A 162 -22.39 3.47 5.68
CA LYS A 162 -23.75 3.84 5.24
C LYS A 162 -24.26 2.97 4.08
N LEU A 163 -23.38 2.55 3.16
CA LEU A 163 -23.74 1.78 1.97
C LEU A 163 -23.96 0.29 2.27
N CYS A 164 -23.09 -0.30 3.10
CA CYS A 164 -23.02 -1.74 3.32
C CYS A 164 -23.72 -2.17 4.62
N GLY A 165 -23.76 -1.31 5.65
CA GLY A 165 -24.15 -1.67 7.00
C GLY A 165 -23.01 -2.36 7.74
N GLU A 166 -22.71 -3.60 7.34
CA GLU A 166 -21.63 -4.42 7.91
C GLU A 166 -20.35 -4.39 7.06
N PRO A 167 -19.15 -4.48 7.66
CA PRO A 167 -17.89 -4.44 6.92
C PRO A 167 -17.71 -5.65 6.00
N GLU A 168 -18.17 -6.83 6.38
CA GLU A 168 -18.03 -8.07 5.58
C GLU A 168 -18.66 -7.93 4.18
N LYS A 169 -19.74 -7.15 4.04
CA LYS A 169 -20.36 -6.87 2.74
C LYS A 169 -19.48 -6.02 1.82
N PHE A 170 -18.65 -5.14 2.38
CA PHE A 170 -17.62 -4.42 1.63
C PHE A 170 -16.46 -5.36 1.30
N PHE A 171 -15.92 -6.05 2.31
CA PHE A 171 -14.72 -6.87 2.15
C PHE A 171 -14.92 -8.16 1.34
N LYS A 172 -16.16 -8.60 1.13
CA LYS A 172 -16.49 -9.66 0.17
C LYS A 172 -16.01 -9.37 -1.27
N HIS A 173 -15.94 -8.09 -1.65
CA HIS A 173 -15.62 -7.67 -3.02
C HIS A 173 -14.44 -6.69 -3.12
N CYS A 174 -14.15 -5.95 -2.04
CA CYS A 174 -13.23 -4.84 -2.04
C CYS A 174 -12.16 -4.98 -0.94
N PHE A 175 -10.93 -4.58 -1.21
CA PHE A 175 -9.91 -4.36 -0.17
C PHE A 175 -9.37 -2.93 -0.21
N VAL A 176 -8.64 -2.50 0.82
CA VAL A 176 -8.07 -1.14 0.91
C VAL A 176 -6.61 -1.20 1.34
N HIS A 177 -5.74 -0.46 0.66
CA HIS A 177 -4.31 -0.39 0.96
C HIS A 177 -3.78 1.02 0.66
N ASN A 178 -2.53 1.29 1.03
CA ASN A 178 -1.82 2.53 0.69
C ASN A 178 -0.59 2.19 -0.15
N LEU A 179 -0.33 2.94 -1.22
CA LEU A 179 0.85 2.75 -2.08
C LEU A 179 2.17 2.78 -1.27
N CYS A 180 2.28 3.72 -0.33
CA CYS A 180 3.45 3.89 0.53
C CYS A 180 3.03 3.77 2.00
N PRO A 181 3.67 2.92 2.82
CA PRO A 181 3.33 2.80 4.24
C PRO A 181 3.91 3.94 5.09
N LEU A 182 4.86 4.73 4.59
CA LEU A 182 5.56 5.74 5.39
C LEU A 182 4.79 7.07 5.48
N ILE A 183 4.90 7.72 6.64
CA ILE A 183 4.53 9.14 6.83
C ILE A 183 5.78 9.97 7.11
N PHE A 184 5.94 11.07 6.37
CA PHE A 184 7.08 11.97 6.44
C PHE A 184 6.67 13.30 7.05
N MET A 185 7.50 13.88 7.91
CA MET A 185 7.27 15.18 8.52
C MET A 185 8.54 16.00 8.59
N SER A 186 8.41 17.32 8.42
CA SER A 186 9.51 18.26 8.64
C SER A 186 9.77 18.54 10.12
N ALA A 187 10.83 19.28 10.42
CA ALA A 187 11.23 19.65 11.77
C ALA A 187 10.12 20.31 12.62
N SER A 188 9.13 20.95 11.99
CA SER A 188 7.98 21.58 12.66
C SER A 188 6.75 20.67 12.85
N GLY A 189 6.83 19.42 12.39
CA GLY A 189 5.72 18.47 12.35
C GLY A 189 4.72 18.70 11.22
N LYS A 190 5.08 19.52 10.21
CA LYS A 190 4.29 19.61 8.97
C LYS A 190 4.40 18.28 8.23
N ASN A 191 3.26 17.66 7.92
CA ASN A 191 3.20 16.48 7.05
C ASN A 191 3.76 16.82 5.66
N LEU A 192 4.66 15.98 5.17
CA LEU A 192 5.19 15.98 3.80
C LEU A 192 4.59 14.76 3.08
N THR A 193 3.95 14.99 1.94
CA THR A 193 3.45 13.92 1.07
C THR A 193 4.56 13.45 0.12
N PRO A 194 4.52 12.22 -0.44
CA PRO A 194 5.55 11.77 -1.38
C PRO A 194 5.87 12.74 -2.52
N PRO A 195 4.91 13.46 -3.15
CA PRO A 195 5.21 14.50 -4.13
C PRO A 195 6.04 15.69 -3.62
N GLU A 196 6.01 15.99 -2.31
CA GLU A 196 6.80 17.06 -1.65
C GLU A 196 8.24 16.63 -1.30
N LEU A 197 8.62 15.37 -1.53
CA LEU A 197 9.98 14.86 -1.28
C LEU A 197 10.95 15.20 -2.43
N PRO A 198 12.28 15.28 -2.15
CA PRO A 198 13.30 15.42 -3.18
C PRO A 198 13.16 14.35 -4.27
N VAL A 199 13.24 14.75 -5.55
CA VAL A 199 12.86 13.89 -6.70
C VAL A 199 13.59 12.54 -6.69
N GLY A 200 14.92 12.54 -6.47
CA GLY A 200 15.71 11.31 -6.46
C GLY A 200 15.35 10.35 -5.32
N GLU A 201 14.97 10.86 -4.14
CA GLU A 201 14.52 10.07 -3.00
C GLU A 201 13.10 9.54 -3.24
N ARG A 202 12.23 10.40 -3.77
CA ARG A 202 10.85 10.06 -4.12
C ARG A 202 10.78 8.93 -5.14
N GLU A 203 11.56 8.98 -6.22
CA GLU A 203 11.51 7.92 -7.23
C GLU A 203 12.13 6.60 -6.72
N LYS A 204 13.15 6.64 -5.86
CA LYS A 204 13.67 5.44 -5.17
C LYS A 204 12.61 4.80 -4.26
N LEU A 205 11.97 5.62 -3.41
CA LEU A 205 10.86 5.21 -2.55
C LEU A 205 9.73 4.58 -3.36
N LEU A 206 9.25 5.29 -4.38
CA LEU A 206 8.08 4.86 -5.13
C LEU A 206 8.37 3.66 -6.03
N ALA A 207 9.61 3.43 -6.49
CA ALA A 207 9.97 2.20 -7.19
C ALA A 207 9.79 0.93 -6.33
N LEU A 208 10.13 1.00 -5.03
CA LEU A 208 9.91 -0.12 -4.09
C LEU A 208 8.42 -0.34 -3.80
N CYS A 209 7.67 0.74 -3.64
CA CYS A 209 6.21 0.71 -3.54
C CYS A 209 5.54 0.14 -4.80
N ASP A 210 6.00 0.53 -5.99
CA ASP A 210 5.46 0.06 -7.28
C ASP A 210 5.63 -1.47 -7.42
N ILE A 211 6.80 -2.03 -7.06
CA ILE A 211 7.06 -3.48 -7.06
C ILE A 211 6.12 -4.21 -6.09
N THR A 212 5.95 -3.65 -4.89
CA THR A 212 5.11 -4.26 -3.84
C THR A 212 3.62 -4.19 -4.20
N LEU A 213 3.18 -3.11 -4.85
CA LEU A 213 1.81 -2.99 -5.36
C LEU A 213 1.48 -4.10 -6.36
N CYS A 214 2.41 -4.46 -7.26
CA CYS A 214 2.22 -5.57 -8.19
C CYS A 214 2.04 -6.90 -7.43
N LYS A 215 2.90 -7.20 -6.44
CA LYS A 215 2.76 -8.38 -5.57
C LYS A 215 1.42 -8.40 -4.82
N VAL A 216 0.98 -7.25 -4.30
CA VAL A 216 -0.30 -7.10 -3.58
C VAL A 216 -1.49 -7.34 -4.50
N VAL A 217 -1.47 -6.81 -5.73
CA VAL A 217 -2.54 -7.00 -6.72
C VAL A 217 -2.65 -8.48 -7.13
N GLU A 218 -1.52 -9.16 -7.32
CA GLU A 218 -1.45 -10.61 -7.56
C GLU A 218 -1.87 -11.45 -6.33
N ALA A 219 -1.50 -10.99 -5.12
CA ALA A 219 -1.87 -11.64 -3.86
C ALA A 219 -3.39 -11.65 -3.64
N LEU A 220 -4.07 -10.56 -4.01
CA LEU A 220 -5.52 -10.40 -3.91
C LEU A 220 -6.28 -11.01 -5.11
N GLY A 221 -5.68 -11.02 -6.30
CA GLY A 221 -6.36 -11.44 -7.54
C GLY A 221 -7.39 -10.43 -8.07
N VAL A 222 -7.24 -9.14 -7.74
CA VAL A 222 -8.19 -8.09 -8.12
C VAL A 222 -8.13 -7.77 -9.61
N SER A 223 -9.30 -7.52 -10.22
CA SER A 223 -9.42 -7.11 -11.63
C SER A 223 -9.48 -5.59 -11.82
N MET A 224 -9.70 -4.83 -10.73
CA MET A 224 -9.72 -3.37 -10.74
C MET A 224 -8.94 -2.76 -9.57
N VAL A 225 -8.15 -1.72 -9.83
CA VAL A 225 -7.56 -0.84 -8.80
C VAL A 225 -8.18 0.55 -8.93
N ILE A 226 -8.72 1.07 -7.82
CA ILE A 226 -9.31 2.41 -7.75
C ILE A 226 -8.39 3.31 -6.91
N GLY A 227 -7.65 4.19 -7.58
CA GLY A 227 -6.85 5.22 -6.93
C GLY A 227 -7.74 6.25 -6.22
N VAL A 228 -7.57 6.39 -4.91
CA VAL A 228 -8.24 7.42 -4.11
C VAL A 228 -7.46 8.72 -4.27
N GLY A 229 -7.75 9.45 -5.35
CA GLY A 229 -7.00 10.61 -5.80
C GLY A 229 -5.91 10.31 -6.83
N ARG A 230 -5.51 11.35 -7.56
CA ARG A 230 -4.67 11.24 -8.78
C ARG A 230 -3.30 10.61 -8.56
N VAL A 231 -2.64 10.84 -7.42
CA VAL A 231 -1.28 10.31 -7.19
C VAL A 231 -1.29 8.78 -7.11
N ALA A 232 -2.23 8.20 -6.36
CA ALA A 232 -2.38 6.76 -6.25
C ALA A 232 -2.80 6.14 -7.59
N GLU A 233 -3.75 6.75 -8.30
CA GLU A 233 -4.14 6.31 -9.65
C GLU A 233 -2.97 6.29 -10.64
N GLN A 234 -2.24 7.40 -10.77
CA GLN A 234 -1.17 7.54 -11.75
C GLN A 234 0.00 6.60 -11.46
N ARG A 235 0.34 6.40 -10.18
CA ARG A 235 1.38 5.44 -9.79
C ARG A 235 0.94 4.00 -10.00
N ALA A 236 -0.28 3.62 -9.60
CA ALA A 236 -0.83 2.29 -9.89
C ALA A 236 -0.85 1.98 -11.39
N ARG A 237 -1.34 2.92 -12.21
CA ARG A 237 -1.36 2.79 -13.67
C ARG A 237 0.04 2.58 -14.24
N ARG A 238 1.02 3.39 -13.80
CA ARG A 238 2.42 3.25 -14.25
C ARG A 238 3.04 1.91 -13.83
N ALA A 239 2.87 1.52 -12.56
CA ALA A 239 3.45 0.30 -12.02
C ALA A 239 2.90 -0.97 -12.70
N LEU A 240 1.58 -1.10 -12.77
CA LEU A 240 0.90 -2.28 -13.29
C LEU A 240 1.12 -2.42 -14.81
N THR A 241 1.07 -1.32 -15.57
CA THR A 241 1.42 -1.35 -17.00
C THR A 241 2.88 -1.73 -17.23
N ALA A 242 3.83 -1.18 -16.45
CA ALA A 242 5.24 -1.53 -16.59
C ALA A 242 5.55 -3.00 -16.25
N ALA A 243 4.77 -3.60 -15.34
CA ALA A 243 4.86 -5.01 -14.99
C ALA A 243 4.03 -5.94 -15.91
N GLY A 244 3.33 -5.42 -16.91
CA GLY A 244 2.46 -6.22 -17.79
C GLY A 244 1.20 -6.78 -17.12
N VAL A 245 0.83 -6.27 -15.94
CA VAL A 245 -0.30 -6.77 -15.15
C VAL A 245 -1.61 -6.22 -15.72
N SER A 246 -2.43 -7.11 -16.30
CA SER A 246 -3.70 -6.76 -16.94
C SER A 246 -4.82 -6.50 -15.91
N VAL A 247 -4.80 -5.30 -15.33
CA VAL A 247 -5.77 -4.85 -14.31
C VAL A 247 -6.29 -3.46 -14.66
N ARG A 248 -7.61 -3.26 -14.53
CA ARG A 248 -8.25 -1.97 -14.83
C ARG A 248 -7.92 -0.95 -13.75
N VAL A 249 -7.21 0.12 -14.11
CA VAL A 249 -6.92 1.23 -13.17
C VAL A 249 -7.87 2.41 -13.39
N GLU A 250 -8.54 2.81 -12.31
CA GLU A 250 -9.56 3.86 -12.24
C GLU A 250 -9.29 4.79 -11.06
N SER A 251 -10.10 5.86 -10.91
CA SER A 251 -10.01 6.74 -9.73
C SER A 251 -11.33 7.28 -9.24
N ILE A 252 -11.31 7.67 -7.96
CA ILE A 252 -12.31 8.52 -7.31
C ILE A 252 -11.63 9.77 -6.73
N MET A 253 -12.41 10.81 -6.46
CA MET A 253 -11.92 12.01 -5.76
C MET A 253 -11.39 11.64 -4.36
N HIS A 254 -10.27 12.23 -3.92
CA HIS A 254 -9.78 12.03 -2.54
C HIS A 254 -10.65 12.77 -1.51
N PRO A 255 -11.03 12.16 -0.37
CA PRO A 255 -11.90 12.75 0.67
C PRO A 255 -11.29 13.91 1.48
N SER A 256 -10.10 14.42 1.13
CA SER A 256 -9.34 15.31 2.02
C SER A 256 -10.02 16.68 2.17
N PRO A 257 -10.08 17.26 3.39
CA PRO A 257 -10.59 18.61 3.58
C PRO A 257 -9.74 19.69 2.89
N ARG A 258 -8.51 19.37 2.45
CA ARG A 258 -7.70 20.26 1.60
C ARG A 258 -8.27 20.45 0.19
N ASN A 259 -9.20 19.60 -0.25
CA ASN A 259 -9.87 19.71 -1.53
C ASN A 259 -11.23 20.44 -1.36
N PRO A 260 -11.40 21.68 -1.88
CA PRO A 260 -12.66 22.41 -1.74
C PRO A 260 -13.88 21.69 -2.32
N LYS A 261 -13.71 20.85 -3.37
CA LYS A 261 -14.80 20.05 -3.92
C LYS A 261 -15.27 18.96 -2.95
N ALA A 262 -14.33 18.29 -2.26
CA ALA A 262 -14.67 17.27 -1.27
C ALA A 262 -15.50 17.84 -0.11
N ASN A 263 -15.28 19.10 0.26
CA ASN A 263 -16.06 19.79 1.30
C ASN A 263 -17.48 20.18 0.86
N LYS A 264 -17.77 20.19 -0.45
CA LYS A 264 -19.11 20.50 -0.99
C LYS A 264 -20.01 19.26 -1.17
N GLY A 265 -19.48 18.04 -1.02
CA GLY A 265 -20.28 16.81 -1.15
C GLY A 265 -19.51 15.58 -1.62
N TRP A 266 -18.39 15.24 -0.98
CA TRP A 266 -17.57 14.08 -1.38
C TRP A 266 -18.35 12.76 -1.53
N GLU A 267 -19.29 12.46 -0.62
CA GLU A 267 -20.06 11.20 -0.67
C GLU A 267 -20.93 11.08 -1.94
N GLY A 268 -21.46 12.20 -2.46
CA GLY A 268 -22.26 12.21 -3.69
C GLY A 268 -21.40 11.93 -4.92
N GLU A 269 -20.30 12.67 -5.05
CA GLU A 269 -19.31 12.51 -6.13
C GLU A 269 -18.72 11.09 -6.15
N ALA A 270 -18.36 10.55 -4.97
CA ALA A 270 -17.89 9.18 -4.83
C ALA A 270 -18.97 8.15 -5.23
N ARG A 271 -20.23 8.35 -4.82
CA ARG A 271 -21.35 7.47 -5.20
C ARG A 271 -21.57 7.47 -6.72
N THR A 272 -21.60 8.64 -7.36
CA THR A 272 -21.76 8.75 -8.82
C THR A 272 -20.66 7.98 -9.54
N ARG A 273 -19.39 8.27 -9.22
CA ARG A 273 -18.26 7.60 -9.88
C ARG A 273 -18.23 6.09 -9.62
N LEU A 274 -18.53 5.63 -8.40
CA LEU A 274 -18.61 4.20 -8.09
C LEU A 274 -19.81 3.50 -8.75
N THR A 275 -20.84 4.25 -9.14
CA THR A 275 -21.98 3.72 -9.91
C THR A 275 -21.57 3.51 -11.37
N GLU A 276 -20.91 4.50 -11.99
CA GLU A 276 -20.34 4.39 -13.36
C GLU A 276 -19.34 3.23 -13.48
N LEU A 277 -18.59 2.95 -12.42
CA LEU A 277 -17.64 1.84 -12.35
C LEU A 277 -18.28 0.48 -12.02
N GLY A 278 -19.61 0.41 -11.79
CA GLY A 278 -20.34 -0.81 -11.43
C GLY A 278 -20.16 -1.30 -9.98
N VAL A 279 -19.35 -0.59 -9.17
CA VAL A 279 -18.99 -0.99 -7.80
C VAL A 279 -20.19 -0.95 -6.85
N ILE A 280 -21.08 0.03 -7.01
CA ILE A 280 -22.29 0.14 -6.18
C ILE A 280 -23.20 -1.09 -6.35
N SER A 281 -23.27 -1.67 -7.56
CA SER A 281 -24.05 -2.88 -7.82
C SER A 281 -23.51 -4.09 -7.06
N LEU A 282 -22.19 -4.30 -7.08
CA LEU A 282 -21.54 -5.39 -6.32
C LEU A 282 -21.81 -5.28 -4.81
N LEU A 283 -21.71 -4.07 -4.26
CA LEU A 283 -21.92 -3.80 -2.84
C LEU A 283 -23.39 -3.87 -2.40
N SER A 284 -24.35 -3.72 -3.33
CA SER A 284 -25.79 -3.70 -3.04
C SER A 284 -26.53 -5.00 -3.36
N MET A 285 -26.03 -5.83 -4.30
CA MET A 285 -26.65 -7.12 -4.66
C MET A 285 -26.85 -8.05 -3.45
N SER A 286 -25.99 -7.98 -2.44
CA SER A 286 -26.11 -8.75 -1.20
C SER A 286 -27.32 -8.38 -0.33
N ASN A 287 -28.06 -7.30 -0.62
CA ASN A 287 -29.29 -6.93 0.09
C ASN A 287 -30.58 -7.49 -0.55
N ASN A 288 -30.62 -7.74 -1.87
CA ASN A 288 -31.85 -8.21 -2.53
C ASN A 288 -32.13 -9.70 -2.26
N MET A 289 -31.09 -10.53 -2.16
CA MET A 289 -31.26 -11.97 -1.86
C MET A 289 -31.91 -12.20 -0.48
N MET A 290 -31.67 -11.34 0.51
CA MET A 290 -32.29 -11.45 1.84
C MET A 290 -33.71 -10.88 1.91
N LYS A 291 -34.12 -10.01 0.97
CA LYS A 291 -35.52 -9.54 0.90
C LYS A 291 -36.42 -10.61 0.28
N ASN A 292 -35.96 -11.25 -0.81
CA ASN A 292 -36.73 -12.29 -1.50
C ASN A 292 -36.97 -13.56 -0.65
N HIS A 293 -36.32 -13.71 0.50
CA HIS A 293 -36.62 -14.77 1.48
C HIS A 293 -37.57 -14.33 2.61
N LYS A 294 -37.80 -13.03 2.81
CA LYS A 294 -38.74 -12.50 3.83
C LYS A 294 -40.09 -12.05 3.27
N GLU A 295 -40.27 -12.13 1.95
CA GLU A 295 -41.55 -11.91 1.26
C GLU A 295 -42.14 -13.24 0.73
N ASN A 296 -41.57 -14.39 1.16
CA ASN A 296 -42.01 -15.75 0.83
C ASN A 296 -42.19 -16.64 2.10
N GLU A 297 -42.26 -16.02 3.28
CA GLU A 297 -42.68 -16.60 4.57
C GLU A 297 -43.90 -15.82 5.09
#